data_AF-A0A3L7UXC2-F1
#
_entry.id   AF-A0A3L7UXC2-F1
#
_cell.length_a   1.000
_cell.length_b   1.000
_cell.length_c   1.000
_cell.angle_alpha   90.00
_cell.angle_beta   90.00
_cell.angle_gamma   90.00
#
_symmetry.space_group_name_H-M   'P 1'
#
loop_
_entity.id
_entity.type
_entity.pdbx_description
1 polymer ?
#
loop_
_entity_poly.entity_id
_entity_poly.type
_entity_poly.pdbx_seq_one_letter_code
_entity_poly.pdbx_strand_id
1 'polypeptide(L)'
;MGWTFERIIVIDDDQGLSGKSADNRAGFQRLMAEVSLNHVGIVLGLELSRLSRSNKDWHQLVDVCGIFNTLLCDQDGVYDSGDGNDRLLVGMKGAMSEFELVTLRNRLLRGSRNKAERGELFTSVPVGYYKQSSSEVVQDPDEQARSMVQLVFEKFSELRSIYAVFRYLTINRLRLGFRGLRGDQIGELDWRQASAAKILAILRHPFYAGAYAHGLHRPGKKNPVTGVTEGGKWFVSPDEVQVLRAMEPAALELSL
;
A
#
# COMPACT_ATOMS: atom_id res chain seq x y z
N MET A 1 -10.43 34.23 22.06
CA MET A 1 -10.07 33.51 23.30
C MET A 1 -8.86 34.19 23.91
N GLY A 2 -8.98 34.72 25.13
CA GLY A 2 -7.92 35.50 25.82
C GLY A 2 -6.98 34.66 26.68
N TRP A 3 -6.65 33.44 26.26
CA TRP A 3 -5.72 32.58 27.01
C TRP A 3 -4.27 33.04 26.80
N THR A 4 -3.48 33.01 27.86
CA THR A 4 -2.04 33.20 27.75
C THR A 4 -1.42 31.99 27.05
N PHE A 5 -0.43 32.22 26.18
CA PHE A 5 0.24 31.14 25.42
C PHE A 5 0.79 30.04 26.33
N GLU A 6 1.21 30.38 27.55
CA GLU A 6 1.70 29.45 28.57
C GLU A 6 0.67 28.39 29.00
N ARG A 7 -0.63 28.65 28.78
CA ARG A 7 -1.73 27.71 29.09
C ARG A 7 -2.12 26.84 27.91
N ILE A 8 -1.45 26.99 26.76
CA ILE A 8 -1.72 26.24 25.54
C ILE A 8 -0.61 25.22 25.36
N ILE A 9 -0.97 23.93 25.46
CA ILE A 9 -0.06 22.83 25.15
C ILE A 9 -0.38 22.36 23.73
N VAL A 10 0.57 22.54 22.82
CA VAL A 10 0.48 22.02 21.46
C VAL A 10 1.07 20.61 21.44
N ILE A 11 0.30 19.67 20.90
CA ILE A 11 0.73 18.27 20.70
C ILE A 11 0.71 18.02 19.19
N ASP A 12 1.89 17.98 18.57
CA ASP A 12 2.10 17.72 17.15
C ASP A 12 2.92 16.45 16.88
N ASP A 13 3.30 15.73 17.94
CA ASP A 13 4.14 14.52 17.92
C ASP A 13 3.64 13.42 16.96
N ASP A 14 2.33 13.42 16.66
CA ASP A 14 1.69 12.41 15.81
C ASP A 14 1.50 12.85 14.34
N GLN A 15 1.96 14.04 13.94
CA GLN A 15 1.84 14.51 12.54
C GLN A 15 2.70 13.67 11.57
N GLY A 16 2.13 13.31 10.41
CA GLY A 16 2.86 12.59 9.35
C GLY A 16 3.12 11.10 9.58
N LEU A 17 2.81 10.54 10.75
CA LEU A 17 2.89 9.10 10.98
C LEU A 17 1.75 8.39 10.23
N SER A 18 2.09 7.59 9.20
CA SER A 18 1.08 6.77 8.51
C SER A 18 0.40 5.84 9.53
N GLY A 19 -0.94 5.81 9.57
CA GLY A 19 -1.76 5.11 10.58
C GLY A 19 -1.69 3.57 10.53
N LYS A 20 -0.49 2.99 10.52
CA LYS A 20 -0.23 1.58 10.24
C LYS A 20 0.61 0.84 11.28
N SER A 21 1.03 1.50 12.37
CA SER A 21 1.61 0.85 13.55
C SER A 21 0.99 1.46 14.81
N ALA A 22 0.61 0.61 15.76
CA ALA A 22 0.08 1.00 17.07
C ALA A 22 1.16 1.58 18.01
N ASP A 23 2.44 1.32 17.70
CA ASP A 23 3.57 1.50 18.63
C ASP A 23 4.19 2.90 18.73
N ASN A 24 3.64 3.93 18.08
CA ASN A 24 4.19 5.29 18.23
C ASN A 24 3.08 6.35 18.20
N ARG A 25 2.41 6.51 19.35
CA ARG A 25 1.35 7.51 19.59
C ARG A 25 1.61 8.33 20.85
N ALA A 26 2.84 8.81 20.99
CA ALA A 26 3.27 9.53 22.19
C ALA A 26 2.39 10.76 22.45
N GLY A 27 1.96 11.47 21.39
CA GLY A 27 1.10 12.64 21.50
C GLY A 27 -0.29 12.31 22.06
N PHE A 28 -0.98 11.32 21.47
CA PHE A 28 -2.28 10.88 21.99
C PHE A 28 -2.21 10.33 23.42
N GLN A 29 -1.18 9.55 23.75
CA GLN A 29 -1.01 9.03 25.12
C GLN A 29 -0.76 10.15 26.12
N ARG A 30 0.04 11.15 25.74
CA ARG A 30 0.24 12.37 26.55
C ARG A 30 -1.06 13.12 26.77
N LEU A 31 -1.85 13.34 25.71
CA LEU A 31 -3.16 13.98 25.82
C LEU A 31 -4.05 13.24 26.82
N MET A 32 -4.20 11.92 26.67
CA MET A 32 -5.01 11.10 27.56
C MET A 32 -4.54 11.20 29.02
N ALA A 33 -3.22 11.23 29.26
CA ALA A 33 -2.65 11.40 30.59
C ALA A 33 -2.96 12.78 31.19
N GLU A 34 -2.75 13.87 30.45
CA GLU A 34 -3.01 15.23 30.94
C GLU A 34 -4.50 15.47 31.26
N VAL A 35 -5.41 14.91 30.44
CA VAL A 35 -6.86 14.92 30.71
C VAL A 35 -7.16 14.10 31.97
N SER A 36 -6.58 12.90 32.11
CA SER A 36 -6.82 12.02 33.26
C SER A 36 -6.25 12.56 34.58
N LEU A 37 -5.23 13.42 34.50
CA LEU A 37 -4.69 14.17 35.64
C LEU A 37 -5.47 15.45 35.95
N ASN A 38 -6.57 15.71 35.21
CA ASN A 38 -7.41 16.89 35.34
C ASN A 38 -6.65 18.21 35.12
N HIS A 39 -5.60 18.19 34.30
CA HIS A 39 -4.83 19.40 33.95
C HIS A 39 -5.44 20.18 32.77
N VAL A 40 -6.36 19.55 32.04
CA VAL A 40 -6.89 20.06 30.76
C VAL A 40 -8.37 20.40 30.91
N GLY A 41 -8.72 21.67 30.67
CA GLY A 41 -10.12 22.12 30.63
C GLY A 41 -10.78 22.01 29.26
N ILE A 42 -10.00 22.02 28.18
CA ILE A 42 -10.51 21.90 26.80
C ILE A 42 -9.47 21.28 25.87
N VAL A 43 -9.91 20.39 24.99
CA VAL A 43 -9.12 19.82 23.89
C VAL A 43 -9.58 20.45 22.58
N LEU A 44 -8.63 21.00 21.83
CA LEU A 44 -8.87 21.67 20.55
C LEU A 44 -8.31 20.84 19.40
N GLY A 45 -9.08 20.67 18.33
CA GLY A 45 -8.61 20.03 17.10
C GLY A 45 -9.43 20.45 15.89
N LEU A 46 -8.85 20.39 14.68
CA LEU A 46 -9.59 20.74 13.46
C LEU A 46 -10.78 19.80 13.23
N GLU A 47 -10.57 18.51 13.45
CA GLU A 47 -11.60 17.47 13.39
C GLU A 47 -11.27 16.41 14.42
N LEU A 48 -11.88 16.50 15.60
CA LEU A 48 -11.51 15.70 16.77
C LEU A 48 -11.75 14.19 16.57
N SER A 49 -12.72 13.81 15.74
CA SER A 49 -12.92 12.41 15.35
C SER A 49 -11.72 11.81 14.61
N ARG A 50 -10.96 12.64 13.86
CA ARG A 50 -9.74 12.22 13.14
C ARG A 50 -8.47 12.26 14.00
N LEU A 51 -8.52 12.93 15.15
CA LEU A 51 -7.44 12.90 16.14
C LEU A 51 -7.21 11.45 16.63
N SER A 52 -8.31 10.71 16.77
CA SER A 52 -8.26 9.28 16.96
C SER A 52 -8.05 8.58 15.61
N ARG A 53 -7.04 7.71 15.52
CA ARG A 53 -6.83 6.88 14.32
C ARG A 53 -7.70 5.62 14.30
N SER A 54 -8.47 5.40 15.36
CA SER A 54 -9.36 4.26 15.57
C SER A 54 -10.57 4.72 16.36
N ASN A 55 -11.75 4.26 15.96
CA ASN A 55 -13.01 4.58 16.64
C ASN A 55 -12.98 4.18 18.14
N LYS A 56 -12.22 3.13 18.50
CA LYS A 56 -11.99 2.77 19.90
C LYS A 56 -11.35 3.90 20.70
N ASP A 57 -10.32 4.54 20.16
CA ASP A 57 -9.57 5.57 20.87
C ASP A 57 -10.36 6.88 20.90
N TRP A 58 -11.21 7.14 19.91
CA TRP A 58 -12.18 8.23 19.94
C TRP A 58 -13.10 8.09 21.13
N HIS A 59 -13.76 6.94 21.24
CA HIS A 59 -14.69 6.69 22.34
C HIS A 59 -13.99 6.75 23.69
N GLN A 60 -12.77 6.23 23.81
CA GLN A 60 -11.98 6.34 25.02
C GLN A 60 -11.70 7.80 25.40
N LEU A 61 -11.36 8.67 24.44
CA LEU A 61 -11.14 10.09 24.70
C LEU A 61 -12.43 10.77 25.17
N VAL A 62 -13.55 10.55 24.47
CA VAL A 62 -14.87 11.10 24.83
C VAL A 62 -15.27 10.67 26.25
N ASP A 63 -15.03 9.40 26.61
CA ASP A 63 -15.32 8.87 27.94
C ASP A 63 -14.49 9.56 29.03
N VAL A 64 -13.18 9.66 28.83
CA VAL A 64 -12.28 10.30 29.79
C VAL A 64 -12.61 11.79 29.93
N CYS A 65 -12.87 12.50 28.83
CA CYS A 65 -13.30 13.89 28.86
C CYS A 65 -14.60 14.09 29.65
N GLY A 66 -15.57 13.18 29.53
CA GLY A 66 -16.81 13.24 30.31
C GLY A 66 -16.60 12.99 31.81
N ILE A 67 -15.63 12.18 32.19
CA ILE A 67 -15.29 11.91 33.61
C ILE A 67 -14.60 13.12 34.26
N PHE A 68 -13.69 13.77 33.52
CA PHE A 68 -12.87 14.87 34.05
C PHE A 68 -13.40 16.27 33.71
N ASN A 69 -14.64 16.38 33.19
CA ASN A 69 -15.27 17.64 32.79
C ASN A 69 -14.40 18.46 31.81
N THR A 70 -13.73 17.77 30.88
CA THR A 70 -12.91 18.39 29.85
C THR A 70 -13.74 18.60 28.58
N LEU A 71 -13.80 19.84 28.10
CA LEU A 71 -14.54 20.16 26.88
C LEU A 71 -13.80 19.68 25.63
N LEU A 72 -14.55 19.31 24.61
CA LEU A 72 -14.05 19.01 23.28
C LEU A 72 -14.43 20.16 22.35
N CYS A 73 -13.51 20.69 21.57
CA CYS A 73 -13.83 21.74 20.60
C CYS A 73 -13.18 21.47 19.25
N ASP A 74 -14.00 21.53 18.22
CA ASP A 74 -13.58 21.50 16.82
C ASP A 74 -14.07 22.74 16.06
N GLN A 75 -13.93 22.72 14.74
CA GLN A 75 -14.36 23.83 13.88
C GLN A 75 -15.88 24.08 13.91
N ASP A 76 -16.69 23.09 14.26
CA ASP A 76 -18.14 23.19 14.24
C ASP A 76 -18.71 23.61 15.61
N GLY A 77 -17.95 23.44 16.70
CA GLY A 77 -18.39 23.90 18.02
C GLY A 77 -17.60 23.34 19.20
N VAL A 78 -18.12 23.64 20.39
CA VAL A 78 -17.65 23.15 21.69
C VAL A 78 -18.68 22.16 22.22
N TYR A 79 -18.21 21.06 22.80
CA TYR A 79 -18.99 19.92 23.25
C TYR A 79 -18.60 19.54 24.67
N ASP A 80 -19.58 19.31 25.52
CA ASP A 80 -19.42 18.69 26.83
C ASP A 80 -19.73 17.19 26.75
N SER A 81 -18.72 16.34 26.95
CA SER A 81 -18.90 14.88 26.89
C SER A 81 -19.71 14.32 28.06
N GLY A 82 -19.97 15.12 29.11
CA GLY A 82 -20.88 14.81 30.21
C GLY A 82 -22.35 15.06 29.88
N ASP A 83 -22.66 15.90 28.88
CA ASP A 83 -24.03 16.12 28.40
C ASP A 83 -24.44 15.03 27.39
N GLY A 84 -25.64 14.48 27.56
CA GLY A 84 -26.13 13.38 26.72
C GLY A 84 -26.30 13.73 25.24
N ASN A 85 -26.73 14.96 24.92
CA ASN A 85 -26.90 15.42 23.55
C ASN A 85 -25.54 15.63 22.88
N ASP A 86 -24.63 16.32 23.55
CA ASP A 86 -23.28 16.56 23.03
C ASP A 86 -22.53 15.23 22.86
N ARG A 87 -22.66 14.31 23.83
CA ARG A 87 -22.10 12.96 23.76
C ARG A 87 -22.63 12.16 22.56
N LEU A 88 -23.92 12.26 22.25
CA LEU A 88 -24.51 11.65 21.06
C LEU A 88 -23.92 12.25 19.78
N LEU A 89 -23.84 13.59 19.71
CA LEU A 89 -23.31 14.31 18.55
C LEU A 89 -21.85 13.93 18.26
N VAL A 90 -20.98 13.98 19.27
CA VAL A 90 -19.57 13.59 19.11
C VAL A 90 -19.42 12.10 18.77
N GLY A 91 -20.29 11.24 19.30
CA GLY A 91 -20.37 9.83 18.91
C GLY A 91 -20.71 9.65 17.42
N MET A 92 -21.72 10.36 16.92
CA MET A 92 -22.11 10.34 15.51
C MET A 92 -20.98 10.88 14.60
N LYS A 93 -20.27 11.94 15.01
CA LYS A 93 -19.10 12.45 14.26
C LYS A 93 -18.01 11.38 14.12
N GLY A 94 -17.77 10.59 15.18
CA GLY A 94 -16.86 9.44 15.14
C GLY A 94 -17.28 8.40 14.11
N ALA A 95 -18.54 7.96 14.17
CA ALA A 95 -19.09 6.98 13.22
C ALA A 95 -19.07 7.46 11.76
N MET A 96 -19.38 8.74 11.53
CA MET A 96 -19.34 9.35 10.21
C MET A 96 -17.92 9.35 9.63
N SER A 97 -16.91 9.65 10.46
CA SER A 97 -15.50 9.64 10.04
C SER A 97 -15.04 8.22 9.64
N GLU A 98 -15.47 7.19 10.38
CA GLU A 98 -15.21 5.78 10.04
C GLU A 98 -15.88 5.39 8.71
N PHE A 99 -17.15 5.78 8.53
CA PHE A 99 -17.90 5.53 7.30
C PHE A 99 -17.23 6.18 6.09
N GLU A 100 -16.74 7.42 6.21
CA GLU A 100 -16.00 8.09 5.14
C GLU A 100 -14.73 7.34 4.75
N LEU A 101 -13.95 6.87 5.73
CA LEU A 101 -12.74 6.09 5.48
C LEU A 101 -13.05 4.80 4.73
N VAL A 102 -14.09 4.06 5.14
CA VAL A 102 -14.57 2.85 4.46
C VAL A 102 -15.03 3.18 3.05
N THR A 103 -15.76 4.27 2.86
CA THR A 103 -16.27 4.71 1.57
C THR A 103 -15.14 5.07 0.61
N LEU A 104 -14.17 5.86 1.05
CA LEU A 104 -12.97 6.22 0.28
C LEU A 104 -12.16 4.99 -0.09
N ARG A 105 -11.91 4.08 0.85
CA ARG A 105 -11.22 2.81 0.59
C ARG A 105 -11.94 1.99 -0.48
N ASN A 106 -13.26 1.85 -0.37
CA ASN A 106 -14.06 1.11 -1.34
C ASN A 106 -14.04 1.76 -2.72
N ARG A 107 -14.07 3.09 -2.80
CA ARG A 107 -13.91 3.83 -4.07
C ARG A 107 -12.54 3.60 -4.70
N LEU A 108 -11.46 3.64 -3.91
CA LEU A 108 -10.11 3.35 -4.40
C LEU A 108 -9.97 1.92 -4.92
N LEU A 109 -10.50 0.93 -4.18
CA LEU A 109 -10.48 -0.47 -4.60
C LEU A 109 -11.28 -0.69 -5.90
N ARG A 110 -12.46 -0.08 -6.02
CA ARG A 110 -13.24 -0.11 -7.25
C ARG A 110 -12.51 0.56 -8.42
N GLY A 111 -11.91 1.73 -8.22
CA GLY A 111 -11.12 2.41 -9.24
C GLY A 111 -9.93 1.57 -9.71
N SER A 112 -9.21 0.95 -8.77
CA SER A 112 -8.13 0.01 -9.06
C SER A 112 -8.62 -1.18 -9.88
N ARG A 113 -9.75 -1.79 -9.50
CA ARG A 113 -10.34 -2.92 -10.21
C ARG A 113 -10.75 -2.54 -11.64
N ASN A 114 -11.47 -1.42 -11.81
CA ASN A 114 -11.88 -0.95 -13.14
C ASN A 114 -10.66 -0.68 -14.03
N LYS A 115 -9.56 -0.14 -13.46
CA LYS A 115 -8.31 0.07 -14.20
C LYS A 115 -7.63 -1.25 -14.58
N ALA A 116 -7.70 -2.27 -13.72
CA ALA A 116 -7.22 -3.61 -14.04
C ALA A 116 -8.05 -4.26 -15.14
N GLU A 117 -9.38 -4.16 -15.09
CA GLU A 117 -10.28 -4.72 -16.10
C GLU A 117 -10.05 -4.11 -17.50
N ARG A 118 -9.62 -2.84 -17.57
CA ARG A 118 -9.20 -2.22 -18.84
C ARG A 118 -7.78 -2.60 -19.29
N GLY A 119 -7.00 -3.30 -18.47
CA GLY A 119 -5.60 -3.66 -18.76
C GLY A 119 -4.59 -2.53 -18.50
N GLU A 120 -4.99 -1.46 -17.80
CA GLU A 120 -4.16 -0.26 -17.59
C GLU A 120 -3.41 -0.27 -16.24
N LEU A 121 -3.72 -1.23 -15.36
CA LEU A 121 -3.13 -1.30 -14.02
C LEU A 121 -1.92 -2.24 -13.98
N PHE A 122 -0.73 -1.66 -14.13
CA PHE A 122 0.53 -2.37 -13.93
C PHE A 122 1.15 -1.97 -12.59
N THR A 123 1.14 -2.90 -11.63
CA THR A 123 1.86 -2.77 -10.34
C THR A 123 3.33 -3.14 -10.47
N SER A 124 3.64 -4.02 -11.42
CA SER A 124 4.96 -4.37 -11.91
C SER A 124 4.88 -4.71 -13.39
N VAL A 125 5.94 -4.38 -14.12
CA VAL A 125 6.07 -4.71 -15.55
C VAL A 125 6.92 -5.98 -15.66
N PRO A 126 6.59 -6.94 -16.55
CA PRO A 126 7.42 -8.12 -16.78
C PRO A 126 8.82 -7.74 -17.25
N VAL A 127 9.79 -8.64 -17.03
CA VAL A 127 11.16 -8.45 -17.53
C VAL A 127 11.16 -8.39 -19.06
N GLY A 128 12.01 -7.57 -19.66
CA GLY A 128 12.01 -7.35 -21.12
C GLY A 128 10.88 -6.45 -21.62
N TYR A 129 10.09 -5.87 -20.70
CA TYR A 129 9.09 -4.84 -20.98
C TYR A 129 9.33 -3.61 -20.10
N TYR A 130 8.87 -2.47 -20.58
CA TYR A 130 8.99 -1.17 -19.92
C TYR A 130 7.67 -0.40 -20.02
N LYS A 131 7.33 0.33 -18.95
CA LYS A 131 6.16 1.21 -18.94
C LYS A 131 6.57 2.63 -19.30
N GLN A 132 6.10 3.11 -20.45
CA GLN A 132 6.36 4.47 -20.92
C GLN A 132 5.57 5.51 -20.12
N SER A 133 5.97 6.78 -20.24
CA SER A 133 5.30 7.95 -19.65
C SER A 133 3.80 8.01 -19.97
N SER A 134 3.39 7.51 -21.14
CA SER A 134 2.00 7.40 -21.61
C SER A 134 1.17 6.35 -20.84
N SER A 135 1.75 5.64 -19.87
CA SER A 135 1.18 4.48 -19.18
C SER A 135 1.01 3.22 -20.02
N GLU A 136 1.47 3.22 -21.26
CA GLU A 136 1.53 2.04 -22.12
C GLU A 136 2.71 1.15 -21.74
N VAL A 137 2.53 -0.17 -21.86
CA VAL A 137 3.61 -1.15 -21.67
C VAL A 137 4.10 -1.58 -23.03
N VAL A 138 5.36 -1.26 -23.30
CA VAL A 138 6.06 -1.57 -24.55
C VAL A 138 7.23 -2.51 -24.26
N GLN A 139 7.80 -3.11 -25.30
CA GLN A 139 9.04 -3.87 -25.14
C GLN A 139 10.16 -2.96 -24.60
N ASP A 140 11.07 -3.55 -23.83
CA ASP A 140 12.21 -2.80 -23.29
C ASP A 140 13.08 -2.26 -24.44
N PRO A 141 13.45 -0.97 -24.46
CA PRO A 141 14.32 -0.42 -25.51
C PRO A 141 15.71 -1.05 -25.50
N ASP A 142 16.15 -1.66 -24.40
CA ASP A 142 17.40 -2.40 -24.31
C ASP A 142 17.25 -3.78 -24.98
N GLU A 143 17.97 -3.98 -26.08
CA GLU A 143 17.95 -5.23 -26.85
C GLU A 143 18.45 -6.42 -26.02
N GLN A 144 19.48 -6.23 -25.21
CA GLN A 144 20.03 -7.29 -24.36
C GLN A 144 19.00 -7.76 -23.33
N ALA A 145 18.24 -6.85 -22.73
CA ALA A 145 17.17 -7.19 -21.79
C ALA A 145 16.08 -8.05 -22.45
N ARG A 146 15.73 -7.76 -23.71
CA ARG A 146 14.78 -8.56 -24.51
C ARG A 146 15.36 -9.93 -24.88
N SER A 147 16.57 -9.99 -25.42
CA SER A 147 17.23 -11.24 -25.80
C SER A 147 17.44 -12.18 -24.61
N MET A 148 17.71 -11.64 -23.42
CA MET A 148 17.85 -12.45 -22.21
C MET A 148 16.55 -13.14 -21.79
N VAL A 149 15.38 -12.53 -22.04
CA VAL A 149 14.09 -13.18 -21.81
C VAL A 149 13.87 -14.31 -22.81
N GLN A 150 14.15 -14.07 -24.09
CA GLN A 150 14.05 -15.10 -25.14
C GLN A 150 14.95 -16.31 -24.82
N LEU A 151 16.20 -16.05 -24.42
CA LEU A 151 17.15 -17.10 -24.03
C LEU A 151 16.64 -17.95 -22.86
N VAL A 152 15.94 -17.35 -21.89
CA VAL A 152 15.33 -18.10 -20.78
C VAL A 152 14.29 -19.09 -21.30
N PHE A 153 13.42 -18.68 -22.23
CA PHE A 153 12.42 -19.57 -22.81
C PHE A 153 13.04 -20.64 -23.71
N GLU A 154 14.00 -20.27 -24.55
CA GLU A 154 14.74 -21.21 -25.41
C GLU A 154 15.41 -22.32 -24.58
N LYS A 155 16.17 -21.93 -23.55
CA LYS A 155 16.85 -22.89 -22.67
C LYS A 155 15.88 -23.70 -21.84
N PHE A 156 14.72 -23.15 -21.49
CA PHE A 156 13.69 -23.94 -20.82
C PHE A 156 13.05 -24.99 -21.75
N SER A 157 12.84 -24.65 -23.02
CA SER A 157 12.35 -25.58 -24.04
C SER A 157 13.34 -26.74 -24.28
N GLU A 158 14.64 -26.45 -24.25
CA GLU A 158 15.72 -27.44 -24.37
C GLU A 158 15.87 -28.30 -23.10
N LEU A 159 16.02 -27.66 -21.94
CA LEU A 159 16.44 -28.34 -20.70
C LEU A 159 15.27 -28.85 -19.85
N ARG A 160 14.05 -28.32 -20.07
CA ARG A 160 12.80 -28.66 -19.35
C ARG A 160 12.90 -28.58 -17.82
N SER A 161 13.84 -27.78 -17.30
CA SER A 161 14.09 -27.63 -15.86
C SER A 161 14.52 -26.22 -15.51
N ILE A 162 13.79 -25.58 -14.59
CA ILE A 162 14.09 -24.22 -14.08
C ILE A 162 15.49 -24.17 -13.47
N TYR A 163 15.86 -25.21 -12.73
CA TYR A 163 17.18 -25.26 -12.08
C TYR A 163 18.30 -25.49 -13.10
N ALA A 164 18.04 -26.22 -14.19
CA ALA A 164 18.99 -26.36 -15.29
C ALA A 164 19.22 -25.03 -16.02
N VAL A 165 18.15 -24.28 -16.30
CA VAL A 165 18.24 -22.91 -16.86
C VAL A 165 19.01 -21.99 -15.92
N PHE A 166 18.70 -22.00 -14.61
CA PHE A 166 19.43 -21.23 -13.60
C PHE A 166 20.93 -21.56 -13.59
N ARG A 167 21.30 -22.84 -13.60
CA ARG A 167 22.71 -23.27 -13.67
C ARG A 167 23.37 -22.81 -14.95
N TYR A 168 22.70 -22.93 -16.09
CA TYR A 168 23.20 -22.46 -17.37
C TYR A 168 23.52 -20.96 -17.33
N LEU A 169 22.58 -20.13 -16.87
CA LEU A 169 22.80 -18.68 -16.74
C LEU A 169 23.95 -18.36 -15.78
N THR A 170 24.07 -19.10 -14.68
CA THR A 170 25.10 -18.89 -13.67
C THR A 170 26.51 -19.25 -14.19
N ILE A 171 26.65 -20.42 -14.83
CA ILE A 171 27.93 -20.89 -15.38
C ILE A 171 28.43 -19.94 -16.47
N ASN A 172 27.52 -19.49 -17.34
CA ASN A 172 27.84 -18.54 -18.41
C ASN A 172 27.91 -17.08 -17.95
N ARG A 173 27.78 -16.81 -16.64
CA ARG A 173 27.83 -15.47 -16.02
C ARG A 173 26.84 -14.48 -16.62
N LEU A 174 25.69 -14.97 -17.09
CA LEU A 174 24.63 -14.17 -17.69
C LEU A 174 23.76 -13.54 -16.61
N ARG A 175 23.40 -12.27 -16.81
CA ARG A 175 22.58 -11.48 -15.90
C ARG A 175 21.25 -11.14 -16.55
N LEU A 176 20.22 -10.97 -15.72
CA LEU A 176 18.91 -10.50 -16.16
C LEU A 176 18.79 -9.01 -15.81
N GLY A 177 18.33 -8.21 -16.77
CA GLY A 177 18.07 -6.79 -16.59
C GLY A 177 16.69 -6.56 -15.98
N PHE A 178 16.62 -5.83 -14.87
CA PHE A 178 15.37 -5.47 -14.21
C PHE A 178 15.21 -3.96 -14.19
N ARG A 179 14.09 -3.44 -14.70
CA ARG A 179 13.76 -2.02 -14.58
C ARG A 179 13.27 -1.70 -13.17
N GLY A 180 13.81 -0.66 -12.54
CA GLY A 180 13.30 -0.15 -11.27
C GLY A 180 11.86 0.33 -11.40
N LEU A 181 10.99 -0.06 -10.46
CA LEU A 181 9.55 0.24 -10.50
C LEU A 181 9.14 1.35 -9.52
N ARG A 182 10.01 1.74 -8.59
CA ARG A 182 9.74 2.70 -7.51
C ARG A 182 11.03 3.40 -7.06
N GLY A 183 10.89 4.62 -6.54
CA GLY A 183 12.00 5.41 -6.00
C GLY A 183 12.84 6.09 -7.07
N ASP A 184 14.06 6.47 -6.72
CA ASP A 184 14.94 7.26 -7.60
C ASP A 184 15.43 6.46 -8.83
N GLN A 185 15.29 5.14 -8.82
CA GLN A 185 15.69 4.23 -9.90
C GLN A 185 14.54 3.87 -10.86
N ILE A 186 13.44 4.64 -10.87
CA ILE A 186 12.30 4.35 -11.75
C ILE A 186 12.76 4.36 -13.21
N GLY A 187 12.57 3.23 -13.88
CA GLY A 187 12.96 3.07 -15.28
C GLY A 187 14.45 2.81 -15.50
N GLU A 188 15.30 2.83 -14.47
CA GLU A 188 16.71 2.45 -14.62
C GLU A 188 16.86 0.93 -14.74
N LEU A 189 17.76 0.49 -15.62
CA LEU A 189 18.02 -0.93 -15.85
C LEU A 189 19.12 -1.43 -14.91
N ASP A 190 18.77 -2.40 -14.06
CA ASP A 190 19.70 -3.02 -13.12
C ASP A 190 19.96 -4.49 -13.47
N TRP A 191 21.22 -4.81 -13.74
CA TRP A 191 21.69 -6.13 -14.14
C TRP A 191 22.04 -6.99 -12.94
N ARG A 192 21.15 -7.93 -12.62
CA ARG A 192 21.29 -8.82 -11.45
C ARG A 192 21.50 -10.26 -11.87
N GLN A 193 22.16 -11.04 -11.01
CA GLN A 193 22.18 -12.49 -11.18
C GLN A 193 20.74 -13.04 -11.19
N ALA A 194 20.50 -14.00 -12.09
CA ALA A 194 19.23 -14.70 -12.12
C ALA A 194 19.04 -15.50 -10.83
N SER A 195 17.79 -15.71 -10.42
CA SER A 195 17.46 -16.67 -9.36
C SER A 195 16.39 -17.62 -9.89
N ALA A 196 16.35 -18.85 -9.37
CA ALA A 196 15.34 -19.82 -9.78
C ALA A 196 13.91 -19.27 -9.62
N ALA A 197 13.64 -18.49 -8.56
CA ALA A 197 12.36 -17.83 -8.33
C ALA A 197 12.04 -16.79 -9.43
N LYS A 198 13.02 -16.00 -9.87
CA LYS A 198 12.84 -15.02 -10.95
C LYS A 198 12.67 -15.68 -12.32
N ILE A 199 13.37 -16.79 -12.57
CA ILE A 199 13.19 -17.57 -13.81
C ILE A 199 11.80 -18.18 -13.84
N LEU A 200 11.35 -18.78 -12.73
CA LEU A 200 9.99 -19.28 -12.59
C LEU A 200 8.95 -18.16 -12.80
N ALA A 201 9.19 -16.97 -12.25
CA ALA A 201 8.36 -15.80 -12.43
C ALA A 201 8.23 -15.40 -13.91
N ILE A 202 9.33 -15.42 -14.67
CA ILE A 202 9.35 -15.13 -16.10
C ILE A 202 8.51 -16.20 -16.84
N LEU A 203 8.83 -17.48 -16.64
CA LEU A 203 8.19 -18.58 -17.36
C LEU A 203 6.68 -18.72 -17.08
N ARG A 204 6.20 -18.29 -15.90
CA ARG A 204 4.79 -18.33 -15.52
C ARG A 204 4.01 -17.05 -15.83
N HIS A 205 4.67 -15.99 -16.28
CA HIS A 205 3.99 -14.71 -16.44
C HIS A 205 3.07 -14.73 -17.68
N PRO A 206 1.73 -14.57 -17.53
CA PRO A 206 0.79 -14.69 -18.66
C PRO A 206 1.02 -13.65 -19.77
N PHE A 207 1.62 -12.52 -19.42
CA PHE A 207 1.94 -11.45 -20.37
C PHE A 207 2.84 -11.90 -21.53
N TYR A 208 3.77 -12.84 -21.33
CA TYR A 208 4.58 -13.36 -22.45
C TYR A 208 3.76 -14.22 -23.43
N ALA A 209 2.59 -14.70 -23.01
CA ALA A 209 1.62 -15.39 -23.87
C ALA A 209 0.50 -14.45 -24.37
N GLY A 210 0.66 -13.13 -24.19
CA GLY A 210 -0.31 -12.14 -24.64
C GLY A 210 -1.54 -11.97 -23.76
N ALA A 211 -1.50 -12.47 -22.53
CA ALA A 211 -2.58 -12.32 -21.58
C ALA A 211 -2.24 -11.28 -20.52
N TYR A 212 -3.10 -10.27 -20.36
CA TYR A 212 -3.04 -9.38 -19.21
C TYR A 212 -3.66 -10.07 -17.98
N ALA A 213 -2.89 -10.13 -16.90
CA ALA A 213 -3.31 -10.72 -15.64
C ALA A 213 -3.11 -9.74 -14.49
N HIS A 214 -4.11 -9.66 -13.61
CA HIS A 214 -4.06 -8.88 -12.38
C HIS A 214 -3.96 -9.80 -11.16
N GLY A 215 -3.35 -9.31 -10.08
CA GLY A 215 -3.28 -10.06 -8.82
C GLY A 215 -2.26 -11.20 -8.82
N LEU A 216 -1.23 -11.16 -9.67
CA LEU A 216 -0.16 -12.18 -9.75
C LEU A 216 0.63 -12.41 -8.46
N HIS A 217 0.52 -11.49 -7.50
CA HIS A 217 1.13 -11.59 -6.19
C HIS A 217 0.09 -11.42 -5.09
N ARG A 218 0.09 -12.32 -4.10
CA ARG A 218 -0.57 -12.04 -2.83
C ARG A 218 0.34 -11.12 -2.01
N PRO A 219 -0.15 -9.94 -1.57
CA PRO A 219 0.57 -9.20 -0.55
C PRO A 219 0.63 -10.05 0.72
N GLY A 220 1.75 -10.03 1.42
CA GLY A 220 1.84 -10.62 2.75
C GLY A 220 0.79 -10.01 3.68
N LYS A 221 0.34 -10.79 4.66
CA LYS A 221 -0.61 -10.27 5.65
C LYS A 221 0.17 -9.44 6.65
N LYS A 222 -0.12 -8.14 6.68
CA LYS A 222 0.44 -7.28 7.72
C LYS A 222 -0.23 -7.63 9.05
N ASN A 223 0.56 -8.05 10.03
CA ASN A 223 0.10 -8.20 11.40
C ASN A 223 -0.27 -6.80 11.93
N PRO A 224 -1.54 -6.58 12.32
CA PRO A 224 -2.01 -5.26 12.73
C PRO A 224 -1.41 -4.80 14.06
N VAL A 225 -0.91 -5.72 14.88
CA VAL A 225 -0.33 -5.43 16.19
C VAL A 225 1.16 -5.10 16.05
N THR A 226 1.94 -6.00 15.46
CA THR A 226 3.40 -5.83 15.37
C THR A 226 3.84 -4.97 14.20
N GLY A 227 2.93 -4.69 13.26
CA GLY A 227 3.27 -4.02 12.01
C GLY A 227 4.16 -4.85 11.06
N VAL A 228 4.53 -6.07 11.45
CA VAL A 228 5.34 -6.97 10.63
C VAL A 228 4.47 -7.57 9.54
N THR A 229 4.98 -7.62 8.32
CA THR A 229 4.30 -8.31 7.22
C THR A 229 4.69 -9.78 7.25
N GLU A 230 3.75 -10.64 7.64
CA GLU A 230 3.92 -12.09 7.63
C GLU A 230 3.66 -12.62 6.21
N GLY A 231 4.62 -13.38 5.70
CA GLY A 231 4.63 -13.93 4.34
C GLY A 231 5.28 -13.02 3.30
N GLY A 232 6.14 -13.59 2.46
CA GLY A 232 6.71 -12.91 1.30
C GLY A 232 5.67 -12.68 0.18
N LYS A 233 6.04 -11.88 -0.83
CA LYS A 233 5.26 -11.82 -2.07
C LYS A 233 5.45 -13.13 -2.83
N TRP A 234 4.46 -14.01 -2.77
CA TRP A 234 4.46 -15.26 -3.54
C TRP A 234 3.70 -15.07 -4.85
N PHE A 235 4.17 -15.75 -5.90
CA PHE A 235 3.36 -15.92 -7.11
C PHE A 235 2.11 -16.70 -6.75
N VAL A 236 0.97 -16.18 -7.15
CA VAL A 236 -0.30 -16.87 -7.00
C VAL A 236 -0.30 -18.12 -7.90
N SER A 237 -0.94 -19.20 -7.45
CA SER A 237 -1.08 -20.41 -8.28
C SER A 237 -1.73 -20.04 -9.63
N PRO A 238 -1.33 -20.66 -10.76
CA PRO A 238 -1.95 -20.39 -12.06
C PRO A 238 -3.49 -20.41 -12.05
N ASP A 239 -4.09 -21.31 -11.27
CA ASP A 239 -5.55 -21.47 -11.15
C ASP A 239 -6.26 -20.29 -10.46
N GLU A 240 -5.51 -19.48 -9.73
CA GLU A 240 -6.01 -18.34 -8.96
C GLU A 240 -5.65 -17.00 -9.65
N VAL A 241 -4.91 -17.03 -10.76
CA VAL A 241 -4.55 -15.83 -11.54
C VAL A 241 -5.78 -15.37 -12.33
N GLN A 242 -6.21 -14.13 -12.08
CA GLN A 242 -7.27 -13.52 -12.86
C GLN A 242 -6.69 -12.96 -14.17
N VAL A 243 -6.82 -13.75 -15.24
CA VAL A 243 -6.61 -13.27 -16.60
C VAL A 243 -7.82 -12.44 -16.99
N LEU A 244 -7.62 -11.14 -17.23
CA LEU A 244 -8.71 -10.20 -17.46
C LEU A 244 -8.90 -9.88 -18.94
N ARG A 245 -7.85 -10.03 -19.78
CA ARG A 245 -7.93 -9.69 -21.20
C ARG A 245 -6.83 -10.37 -22.03
N ALA A 246 -7.14 -10.71 -23.28
CA ALA A 246 -6.14 -10.90 -24.32
C ALA A 246 -5.63 -9.53 -24.79
N MET A 247 -4.31 -9.37 -24.91
CA MET A 247 -3.69 -8.14 -25.39
C MET A 247 -3.54 -8.17 -26.91
N GLU A 248 -3.72 -7.03 -27.56
CA GLU A 248 -3.47 -6.91 -29.00
C GLU A 248 -1.98 -7.16 -29.32
N PRO A 249 -1.67 -7.75 -30.50
CA PRO A 249 -0.36 -8.26 -30.85
C PRO A 249 0.77 -7.22 -30.91
N ALA A 250 0.47 -5.91 -30.87
CA ALA A 250 1.49 -4.85 -30.91
C ALA A 250 2.50 -4.92 -29.75
N ALA A 251 2.13 -5.55 -28.62
CA ALA A 251 3.02 -5.74 -27.48
C ALA A 251 3.76 -7.10 -27.49
N LEU A 252 3.54 -7.99 -28.47
CA LEU A 252 3.87 -9.41 -28.36
C LEU A 252 4.93 -9.96 -29.30
N GLU A 253 5.65 -9.12 -30.04
CA GLU A 253 6.75 -9.58 -30.91
C GLU A 253 8.04 -9.90 -30.11
N LEU A 254 7.93 -10.62 -29.01
CA LEU A 254 9.01 -11.53 -28.62
C LEU A 254 8.61 -12.86 -29.26
N SER A 255 8.90 -13.02 -30.55
CA SER A 255 8.69 -14.28 -31.26
C SER A 255 9.50 -15.37 -30.55
N LEU A 256 8.82 -16.12 -29.68
CA LEU A 256 9.28 -17.34 -29.03
C LEU A 256 9.33 -18.50 -30.01
#